data_AF-A0A4R6BJ17-F1
#
_entry.id   AF-A0A4R6BJ17-F1
#
_cell.length_a   1.000
_cell.length_b   1.000
_cell.length_c   1.000
_cell.angle_alpha   90.00
_cell.angle_beta   90.00
_cell.angle_gamma   90.00
#
_symmetry.space_group_name_H-M   'P 1'
#
loop_
_entity.id
_entity.type
_entity.pdbx_description
1 polymer ?
#
loop_
_entity_poly.entity_id
_entity_poly.type
_entity_poly.pdbx_seq_one_letter_code
_entity_poly.pdbx_strand_id
1 'polypeptide(L)'
;MPLHPLIVHFPIALLILGTLIELASLKYREQLNMTGTVLLISGVITGVISYMTGDSAERFAEMHFGNIEAVVHQHKQMALGAMFLFGAAAALKLLTHFTLRYRKELLIVVLILSILGSGFLAYTGHLGGQIVYQNNKITNIQGE
;
A
#
# COMPACT_ATOMS: atom_id res chain seq x y z
N MET A 1 19.27 0.68 10.94
CA MET A 1 18.25 0.00 10.11
C MET A 1 17.39 1.06 9.45
N PRO A 2 17.03 0.94 8.17
CA PRO A 2 16.19 1.94 7.51
C PRO A 2 14.82 2.06 8.20
N LEU A 3 14.25 3.26 8.22
CA LEU A 3 12.93 3.50 8.83
C LEU A 3 11.79 2.88 8.01
N HIS A 4 11.97 2.77 6.70
CA HIS A 4 10.93 2.33 5.78
C HIS A 4 10.31 0.96 6.14
N PRO A 5 11.07 -0.13 6.37
CA PRO A 5 10.49 -1.42 6.81
C PRO A 5 9.67 -1.35 8.10
N LEU A 6 9.94 -0.39 9.00
CA LEU A 6 9.12 -0.21 10.20
C LEU A 6 7.79 0.45 9.83
N ILE A 7 7.83 1.49 9.01
CA ILE A 7 6.67 2.34 8.71
C ILE A 7 5.70 1.65 7.74
N VAL A 8 6.18 0.81 6.80
CA VAL A 8 5.31 0.15 5.80
C VAL A 8 4.21 -0.74 6.39
N HIS A 9 4.35 -1.20 7.63
CA HIS A 9 3.31 -2.01 8.29
C HIS A 9 2.00 -1.24 8.49
N PHE A 10 2.08 0.08 8.72
CA PHE A 10 0.90 0.92 8.93
C PHE A 10 0.01 1.01 7.68
N PRO A 11 0.50 1.46 6.50
CA PRO A 11 -0.34 1.49 5.31
C PRO A 11 -0.79 0.09 4.90
N ILE A 12 0.04 -0.94 5.05
CA ILE A 12 -0.37 -2.33 4.74
C ILE A 12 -1.58 -2.72 5.58
N ALA A 13 -1.50 -2.60 6.90
CA ALA A 13 -2.60 -3.00 7.78
C ALA A 13 -3.86 -2.14 7.55
N LEU A 14 -3.70 -0.82 7.50
CA LEU A 14 -4.82 0.13 7.40
C LEU A 14 -5.55 0.04 6.06
N LEU A 15 -4.82 -0.08 4.94
CA LEU A 15 -5.42 -0.13 3.61
C LEU A 15 -6.09 -1.48 3.35
N ILE A 16 -5.47 -2.60 3.77
CA ILE A 16 -6.09 -3.93 3.66
C ILE A 16 -7.34 -4.02 4.55
N LEU A 17 -7.25 -3.56 5.80
CA LEU A 17 -8.43 -3.52 6.68
C LEU A 17 -9.50 -2.59 6.12
N GLY A 18 -9.11 -1.44 5.58
CA GLY A 18 -10.00 -0.52 4.87
C GLY A 18 -10.77 -1.21 3.75
N THR A 19 -10.08 -1.96 2.88
CA THR A 19 -10.72 -2.77 1.82
C THR A 19 -11.73 -3.77 2.37
N LEU A 20 -11.41 -4.47 3.46
CA LEU A 20 -12.32 -5.42 4.10
C LEU A 20 -13.56 -4.73 4.68
N ILE A 21 -13.38 -3.54 5.27
CA ILE A 21 -14.48 -2.73 5.79
C ILE A 21 -15.35 -2.17 4.66
N GLU A 22 -14.78 -1.81 3.51
CA GLU A 22 -15.57 -1.41 2.34
C GLU A 22 -16.40 -2.58 1.79
N LEU A 23 -15.83 -3.79 1.78
CA LEU A 23 -16.57 -5.00 1.40
C LEU A 23 -17.75 -5.25 2.37
N ALA A 24 -17.50 -5.15 3.68
CA ALA A 24 -18.54 -5.31 4.70
C ALA A 24 -19.59 -4.18 4.65
N SER A 25 -19.20 -2.97 4.25
CA SER A 25 -20.08 -1.81 4.10
C SER A 25 -21.14 -1.98 3.02
N LEU A 26 -21.00 -2.95 2.10
CA LEU A 26 -22.06 -3.31 1.16
C LEU A 26 -23.34 -3.78 1.87
N LYS A 27 -23.21 -4.37 3.07
CA LYS A 27 -24.32 -4.85 3.90
C LYS A 27 -24.55 -4.00 5.16
N TYR A 28 -23.48 -3.53 5.79
CA TYR A 28 -23.53 -2.83 7.09
C TYR A 28 -23.06 -1.38 6.99
N ARG A 29 -23.52 -0.68 5.94
CA ARG A 29 -23.09 0.69 5.60
C ARG A 29 -23.20 1.66 6.77
N GLU A 30 -24.35 1.70 7.44
CA GLU A 30 -24.64 2.72 8.46
C GLU A 30 -23.63 2.67 9.61
N GLN A 31 -23.14 1.47 9.93
CA GLN A 31 -22.18 1.24 11.00
C GLN A 31 -20.73 1.41 10.53
N LEU A 32 -20.43 1.08 9.27
CA LEU A 32 -19.05 0.91 8.80
C LEU A 32 -18.55 2.01 7.86
N ASN A 33 -19.44 2.86 7.32
CA ASN A 33 -19.04 3.85 6.31
C ASN A 33 -17.96 4.81 6.81
N MET A 34 -18.10 5.36 8.02
CA MET A 34 -17.10 6.27 8.58
C MET A 34 -15.79 5.54 8.87
N THR A 35 -15.86 4.34 9.45
CA THR A 35 -14.71 3.49 9.75
C THR A 35 -13.88 3.22 8.50
N GLY A 36 -14.52 2.80 7.40
CA GLY A 36 -13.82 2.56 6.14
C GLY A 36 -13.17 3.82 5.56
N THR A 37 -13.82 4.98 5.69
CA THR A 37 -13.24 6.28 5.27
C THR A 37 -11.98 6.60 6.08
N VAL A 38 -12.05 6.49 7.41
CA VAL A 38 -10.91 6.77 8.30
C VAL A 38 -9.74 5.81 8.01
N LEU A 39 -10.00 4.52 7.81
CA LEU A 39 -8.98 3.53 7.49
C LEU A 39 -8.29 3.82 6.16
N LEU A 40 -9.05 4.10 5.10
CA LEU A 40 -8.47 4.43 3.79
C LEU A 40 -7.64 5.71 3.84
N ILE A 41 -8.13 6.77 4.49
CA ILE A 41 -7.40 8.04 4.59
C ILE A 41 -6.13 7.89 5.43
N SER A 42 -6.23 7.28 6.61
CA SER A 42 -5.06 7.05 7.47
C SER A 42 -4.03 6.13 6.81
N GLY A 43 -4.49 5.11 6.08
CA GLY A 43 -3.64 4.24 5.27
C GLY A 43 -2.90 5.00 4.17
N VAL A 44 -3.58 5.89 3.44
CA VAL A 44 -2.94 6.73 2.42
C VAL A 44 -1.93 7.69 3.06
N ILE A 45 -2.27 8.36 4.16
CA ILE A 45 -1.34 9.27 4.87
C ILE A 45 -0.07 8.52 5.29
N THR A 46 -0.22 7.38 5.95
CA THR A 46 0.94 6.56 6.37
C THR A 46 1.69 5.94 5.20
N GLY A 47 1.02 5.72 4.06
CA GLY A 47 1.64 5.32 2.80
C GLY A 47 2.54 6.42 2.22
N VAL A 48 2.11 7.68 2.26
CA VAL A 48 2.95 8.83 1.88
C VAL A 48 4.18 8.94 2.80
N ILE A 49 4.00 8.77 4.12
CA ILE A 49 5.12 8.76 5.06
C ILE A 49 6.09 7.61 4.74
N SER A 50 5.56 6.43 4.40
CA SER A 50 6.38 5.28 3.98
C SER A 50 7.19 5.60 2.72
N TYR A 51 6.57 6.21 1.71
CA TYR A 51 7.23 6.65 0.48
C TYR A 51 8.40 7.62 0.77
N MET A 52 8.19 8.62 1.63
CA MET A 52 9.22 9.60 2.00
C MET A 52 10.46 8.95 2.64
N THR A 53 10.30 7.81 3.31
CA THR A 53 11.42 7.09 3.93
C THR A 53 12.08 6.06 3.01
N GLY A 54 11.52 5.83 1.80
CA GLY A 54 11.95 4.82 0.85
C GLY A 54 13.36 5.05 0.28
N ASP A 55 13.69 6.27 -0.12
CA ASP A 55 15.00 6.59 -0.72
C ASP A 55 16.18 6.28 0.23
N SER A 56 15.99 6.45 1.55
CA SER A 56 17.01 6.06 2.52
C SER A 56 17.17 4.54 2.63
N ALA A 57 16.10 3.78 2.39
CA ALA A 57 16.13 2.33 2.40
C ALA A 57 16.73 1.77 1.10
N GLU A 58 16.44 2.39 -0.04
CA GLU A 58 17.05 2.10 -1.33
C GLU A 58 18.58 2.24 -1.26
N ARG A 59 19.10 3.40 -0.83
CA ARG A 59 20.56 3.59 -0.64
C ARG A 59 21.17 2.56 0.31
N PHE A 60 20.48 2.26 1.42
CA PHE A 60 20.95 1.23 2.34
C PHE A 60 21.04 -0.13 1.66
N ALA A 61 20.01 -0.50 0.90
CA ALA A 61 19.93 -1.77 0.21
C ALA A 61 20.98 -1.89 -0.91
N GLU A 62 21.22 -0.85 -1.69
CA GLU A 62 22.27 -0.81 -2.73
C GLU A 62 23.67 -1.05 -2.15
N MET A 63 23.97 -0.47 -0.97
CA MET A 63 25.25 -0.65 -0.30
C MET A 63 25.47 -2.05 0.28
N HIS A 64 24.40 -2.81 0.58
CA HIS A 64 24.49 -4.06 1.35
C HIS A 64 24.05 -5.32 0.57
N PHE A 65 23.18 -5.19 -0.44
CA PHE A 65 22.54 -6.33 -1.12
C PHE A 65 22.94 -6.47 -2.59
N GLY A 66 23.92 -5.67 -3.06
CA GLY A 66 24.45 -5.75 -4.42
C GLY A 66 23.47 -5.23 -5.48
N ASN A 67 23.44 -5.86 -6.66
CA ASN A 67 22.57 -5.42 -7.75
C ASN A 67 21.09 -5.76 -7.48
N ILE A 68 20.37 -4.79 -6.91
CA ILE A 68 18.93 -4.86 -6.59
C ILE A 68 18.09 -3.86 -7.40
N GLU A 69 18.71 -3.03 -8.23
CA GLU A 69 18.10 -1.84 -8.85
C GLU A 69 16.80 -2.17 -9.58
N ALA A 70 16.80 -3.25 -10.37
CA ALA A 70 15.62 -3.69 -11.11
C ALA A 70 14.43 -4.04 -10.20
N VAL A 71 14.68 -4.76 -9.10
CA VAL A 71 13.63 -5.18 -8.16
C VAL A 71 13.14 -4.01 -7.32
N VAL A 72 14.05 -3.10 -6.91
CA VAL A 72 13.68 -1.86 -6.21
C VAL A 72 12.84 -0.96 -7.09
N HIS A 73 13.22 -0.81 -8.37
CA HIS A 73 12.46 -0.03 -9.33
C HIS A 73 11.04 -0.59 -9.50
N GLN A 74 10.91 -1.90 -9.67
CA GLN A 74 9.62 -2.56 -9.78
C GLN A 74 8.79 -2.41 -8.49
N HIS A 75 9.41 -2.55 -7.32
CA HIS A 75 8.77 -2.33 -6.02
C HIS A 75 8.20 -0.91 -5.91
N LYS A 76 8.98 0.10 -6.29
CA LYS A 76 8.57 1.52 -6.28
C LYS A 76 7.39 1.78 -7.23
N GLN A 77 7.42 1.23 -8.43
CA GLN A 77 6.32 1.35 -9.40
C GLN A 77 5.02 0.74 -8.86
N MET A 78 5.10 -0.47 -8.28
CA MET A 78 3.93 -1.15 -7.72
C MET A 78 3.39 -0.43 -6.48
N ALA A 79 4.27 0.10 -5.64
CA ALA A 79 3.89 0.93 -4.49
C ALA A 79 3.15 2.19 -4.92
N LEU A 80 3.65 2.90 -5.94
CA LEU A 80 2.99 4.09 -6.49
C LEU A 80 1.64 3.75 -7.12
N GLY A 81 1.52 2.62 -7.82
CA GLY A 81 0.25 2.12 -8.34
C GLY A 81 -0.77 1.87 -7.23
N ALA A 82 -0.36 1.19 -6.14
CA ALA A 82 -1.20 0.98 -4.97
C ALA A 82 -1.65 2.32 -4.35
N MET A 83 -0.72 3.25 -4.16
CA MET A 83 -0.99 4.57 -3.58
C MET A 83 -1.95 5.40 -4.44
N PHE A 84 -1.84 5.33 -5.76
CA PHE A 84 -2.78 6.00 -6.67
C PHE A 84 -4.18 5.41 -6.56
N LEU A 85 -4.31 4.08 -6.57
CA LEU A 85 -5.61 3.40 -6.46
C LEU A 85 -6.29 3.67 -5.11
N PHE A 86 -5.55 3.56 -4.01
CA PHE A 86 -6.09 3.86 -2.68
C PHE A 86 -6.33 5.35 -2.45
N GLY A 87 -5.49 6.23 -3.01
CA GLY A 87 -5.71 7.67 -3.00
C GLY A 87 -7.00 8.05 -3.72
N ALA A 88 -7.26 7.47 -4.90
CA ALA A 88 -8.50 7.65 -5.63
C ALA A 88 -9.72 7.10 -4.85
N ALA A 89 -9.60 5.91 -4.25
CA ALA A 89 -10.64 5.34 -3.40
C ALA A 89 -10.97 6.24 -2.20
N ALA A 90 -9.95 6.72 -1.49
CA ALA A 90 -10.07 7.62 -0.35
C ALA A 90 -10.70 8.97 -0.75
N ALA A 91 -10.26 9.55 -1.88
CA ALA A 91 -10.81 10.81 -2.40
C ALA A 91 -12.30 10.66 -2.77
N LEU A 92 -12.67 9.60 -3.48
CA LEU A 92 -14.07 9.32 -3.81
C LEU A 92 -14.92 9.12 -2.55
N LYS A 93 -14.41 8.38 -1.55
CA LYS A 93 -15.06 8.23 -0.25
C LYS A 93 -15.27 9.58 0.43
N LEU A 94 -14.26 10.44 0.44
CA LEU A 94 -14.36 11.76 1.05
C LEU A 94 -15.43 12.62 0.35
N LEU A 95 -15.47 12.60 -0.99
CA LEU A 95 -16.46 13.33 -1.78
C LEU A 95 -17.90 12.89 -1.50
N THR A 96 -18.14 11.62 -1.13
CA THR A 96 -19.48 11.15 -0.73
C THR A 96 -19.97 11.70 0.61
N HIS A 97 -19.08 12.21 1.46
CA HIS A 97 -19.44 12.88 2.71
C HIS A 97 -19.69 14.38 2.53
N PHE A 98 -19.00 15.05 1.59
CA PHE A 98 -19.07 16.50 1.44
C PHE A 98 -19.99 17.01 0.32
N THR A 99 -20.05 16.32 -0.81
CA THR A 99 -20.60 16.92 -2.05
C THR A 99 -21.51 15.97 -2.83
N LEU A 100 -21.16 14.69 -2.89
CA LEU A 100 -21.92 13.72 -3.67
C LEU A 100 -22.98 13.10 -2.76
N ARG A 101 -24.25 13.26 -3.14
CA ARG A 101 -25.34 12.49 -2.52
C ARG A 101 -25.04 11.01 -2.72
N TYR A 102 -25.19 10.23 -1.65
CA TYR A 102 -24.87 8.80 -1.63
C TYR A 102 -25.42 8.06 -2.85
N ARG A 103 -24.54 7.28 -3.51
CA ARG A 103 -24.86 6.41 -4.64
C ARG A 103 -24.16 5.07 -4.45
N LYS A 104 -24.91 3.97 -4.59
CA LYS A 104 -24.39 2.61 -4.38
C LYS A 104 -23.29 2.27 -5.40
N GLU A 105 -23.40 2.84 -6.60
CA GLU A 105 -22.43 2.74 -7.68
C GLU A 105 -21.05 3.29 -7.26
N LEU A 106 -21.01 4.39 -6.50
CA LEU A 106 -19.75 4.96 -6.00
C LEU A 106 -19.07 4.04 -4.98
N LEU A 107 -19.84 3.38 -4.11
CA LEU A 107 -19.27 2.40 -3.18
C LEU A 107 -18.67 1.20 -3.92
N ILE A 108 -19.31 0.74 -4.98
CA ILE A 108 -18.79 -0.35 -5.81
C ILE A 108 -17.46 0.07 -6.47
N VAL A 109 -17.39 1.29 -6.99
CA VAL A 109 -16.15 1.83 -7.57
C VAL A 109 -15.04 1.92 -6.51
N VAL A 110 -15.33 2.47 -5.33
CA VAL A 110 -14.39 2.55 -4.21
C VAL A 110 -13.88 1.16 -3.83
N LEU A 111 -14.77 0.17 -3.74
CA LEU A 111 -14.41 -1.20 -3.42
C LEU A 111 -13.51 -1.83 -4.48
N ILE A 112 -13.83 -1.66 -5.77
CA ILE A 112 -13.00 -2.15 -6.88
C ILE A 112 -11.60 -1.53 -6.83
N LEU A 113 -11.52 -0.22 -6.66
CA LEU A 113 -10.23 0.48 -6.52
C LEU A 113 -9.43 -0.04 -5.32
N SER A 114 -10.10 -0.29 -4.19
CA SER A 114 -9.47 -0.80 -2.97
C SER A 114 -8.98 -2.25 -3.14
N ILE A 115 -9.72 -3.10 -3.84
CA ILE A 115 -9.31 -4.48 -4.17
C ILE A 115 -8.10 -4.47 -5.09
N LEU A 116 -8.13 -3.68 -6.17
CA LEU A 116 -7.00 -3.56 -7.10
C LEU A 116 -5.77 -2.98 -6.38
N GLY A 117 -5.97 -1.94 -5.57
CA GLY A 117 -4.92 -1.35 -4.73
C GLY A 117 -4.31 -2.36 -3.78
N SER A 118 -5.14 -3.22 -3.17
CA SER A 118 -4.69 -4.31 -2.29
C SER A 118 -3.82 -5.33 -3.05
N GLY A 119 -4.18 -5.66 -4.29
CA GLY A 119 -3.37 -6.53 -5.15
C GLY A 119 -1.99 -5.93 -5.46
N PHE A 120 -1.94 -4.66 -5.84
CA PHE A 120 -0.68 -3.93 -6.05
C PHE A 120 0.15 -3.87 -4.76
N LEU A 121 -0.49 -3.62 -3.62
CA LEU A 121 0.17 -3.54 -2.32
C LEU A 121 0.74 -4.90 -1.89
N ALA A 122 0.01 -5.99 -2.13
CA ALA A 122 0.49 -7.35 -1.88
C ALA A 122 1.72 -7.68 -2.74
N TYR A 123 1.68 -7.34 -4.03
CA TYR A 123 2.81 -7.56 -4.92
C TYR A 123 4.01 -6.67 -4.57
N THR A 124 3.77 -5.42 -4.14
CA THR A 124 4.79 -4.53 -3.56
C THR A 124 5.48 -5.18 -2.36
N GLY A 125 4.70 -5.77 -1.44
CA GLY A 125 5.23 -6.51 -0.30
C GLY A 125 6.04 -7.73 -0.70
N HIS A 126 5.60 -8.47 -1.73
CA HIS A 126 6.36 -9.59 -2.28
C HIS A 126 7.73 -9.14 -2.80
N LEU A 127 7.79 -8.09 -3.61
CA LEU A 127 9.05 -7.51 -4.11
C LEU A 127 9.92 -6.97 -2.96
N GLY A 128 9.31 -6.36 -1.94
CA GLY A 128 10.00 -5.94 -0.72
C GLY A 128 10.70 -7.11 -0.01
N GLY A 129 10.05 -8.27 0.04
CA GLY A 129 10.66 -9.51 0.52
C GLY A 129 11.82 -9.99 -0.37
N GLN A 130 11.69 -9.90 -1.70
CA GLN A 130 12.77 -10.29 -2.62
C GLN A 130 14.04 -9.45 -2.42
N ILE A 131 13.89 -8.13 -2.24
CA ILE A 131 15.02 -7.21 -1.99
C ILE A 131 15.84 -7.68 -0.77
N VAL A 132 15.18 -8.15 0.29
CA VAL A 132 15.84 -8.55 1.54
C VAL A 132 16.34 -10.00 1.49
N TYR A 133 15.57 -10.94 0.93
CA TYR A 133 15.80 -12.38 1.11
C TYR A 133 16.41 -13.08 -0.10
N GLN A 134 16.16 -12.63 -1.34
CA GLN A 134 16.61 -13.35 -2.54
C GLN A 134 18.05 -13.00 -2.92
N ASN A 135 18.45 -11.74 -2.76
CA ASN A 135 19.84 -11.35 -3.06
C ASN A 135 20.85 -11.84 -2.03
N ASN A 136 20.44 -11.99 -0.75
CA ASN A 136 21.31 -12.59 0.28
C ASN A 136 21.68 -14.06 0.01
N LYS A 137 20.92 -14.76 -0.84
CA LYS A 137 21.30 -16.13 -1.24
C LYS A 137 22.47 -16.12 -2.23
N ILE A 138 22.60 -15.12 -3.09
CA ILE A 138 23.65 -15.09 -4.13
C ILE A 138 25.02 -14.81 -3.51
N THR A 139 25.08 -13.91 -2.53
CA THR A 139 26.33 -13.57 -1.82
C THR A 139 26.88 -14.72 -0.96
N ASN A 140 26.01 -15.59 -0.43
CA ASN A 140 26.46 -16.75 0.36
C ASN A 140 26.98 -17.91 -0.51
N ILE A 141 26.65 -17.98 -1.80
CA ILE A 141 27.12 -19.06 -2.70
C ILE A 141 28.48 -18.72 -3.33
N GLN A 142 28.86 -17.44 -3.36
CA GLN A 142 30.16 -16.98 -3.89
C GLN A 142 31.25 -16.84 -2.80
N GLY A 143 30.92 -17.12 -1.54
CA GLY A 143 31.82 -17.03 -0.38
C GLY A 143 32.30 -18.37 0.19
N GLU A 144 31.99 -19.49 -0.47
CA GLU A 144 32.51 -20.84 -0.15
C GLU A 144 33.53 -21.30 -1.20
#